data_AF-A0ABD2P0A8-F1
#
_entry.id   AF-A0ABD2P0A8-F1
#
_cell.length_a   1.000
_cell.length_b   1.000
_cell.length_c   1.000
_cell.angle_alpha   90.00
_cell.angle_beta   90.00
_cell.angle_gamma   90.00
#
_symmetry.space_group_name_H-M   'P 1'
#
loop_
_entity.id
_entity.type
_entity.pdbx_description
1 polymer ?
#
loop_
_entity_poly.entity_id
_entity_poly.type
_entity_poly.pdbx_seq_one_letter_code
_entity_poly.pdbx_strand_id
1 'polypeptide(L)'
;MLRAVLIDLSGTLHIENQAIPGAIEALQKLMASNLTVKFVTNTTKDSRNFLFNRLTNIGFEIKKEDIFSSLAAARSLLIKRKWKSLLLLSPEAMEDFEGLGCEKDESPNAVVIGLAPTKFHYDCLNDAFRCLKNGAKLIAIHAGKYYKREDGLALGPGCFVKGLEYSAQCKAEVIGKPSREFFLTALGDIPPDEAVMIGDDVTDDVHGAQNAGIRGFLVQTGKYQSGDELKITPPPKAVFPSVVEAIESILEEVRNGSDTSSYTFTSEEK
;
A
#
# COMPACT_ATOMS: atom_id res chain seq x y z
N MET A 1 17.19 -7.08 13.97
CA MET A 1 16.13 -7.37 14.97
C MET A 1 14.81 -6.89 14.36
N LEU A 2 13.65 -7.53 14.60
CA LEU A 2 12.39 -7.03 14.03
C LEU A 2 12.04 -5.66 14.63
N ARG A 3 11.73 -4.68 13.77
CA ARG A 3 11.44 -3.29 14.16
C ARG A 3 10.17 -2.73 13.56
N ALA A 4 9.69 -3.26 12.44
CA ALA A 4 8.49 -2.77 11.79
C ALA A 4 7.54 -3.87 11.32
N VAL A 5 6.25 -3.54 11.33
CA VAL A 5 5.19 -4.37 10.74
C VAL A 5 4.35 -3.50 9.81
N LEU A 6 4.35 -3.85 8.54
CA LEU A 6 3.43 -3.32 7.54
C LEU A 6 2.20 -4.23 7.51
N ILE A 7 1.00 -3.67 7.58
CA ILE A 7 -0.25 -4.45 7.61
C ILE A 7 -1.20 -3.92 6.52
N ASP A 8 -1.65 -4.79 5.62
CA ASP A 8 -2.73 -4.43 4.70
C ASP A 8 -4.05 -4.17 5.46
N LEU A 9 -4.90 -3.31 4.90
CA LEU A 9 -6.19 -3.00 5.48
C LEU A 9 -7.31 -4.00 5.09
N SER A 10 -7.59 -4.12 3.80
CA SER A 10 -8.85 -4.68 3.29
C SER A 10 -8.64 -6.12 2.86
N GLY A 11 -9.24 -7.05 3.60
CA GLY A 11 -8.99 -8.48 3.46
C GLY A 11 -8.05 -9.01 4.55
N THR A 12 -7.33 -8.11 5.23
CA THR A 12 -6.38 -8.45 6.31
C THR A 12 -6.87 -8.00 7.69
N LEU A 13 -7.13 -6.70 7.90
CA LEU A 13 -7.69 -6.21 9.18
C LEU A 13 -9.21 -6.21 9.20
N HIS A 14 -9.82 -5.94 8.05
CA HIS A 14 -11.27 -5.84 7.93
C HIS A 14 -11.75 -6.34 6.57
N ILE A 15 -13.01 -6.79 6.50
CA ILE A 15 -13.73 -7.03 5.25
C ILE A 15 -14.90 -6.06 5.24
N GLU A 16 -14.94 -5.19 4.23
CA GLU A 16 -15.90 -4.09 4.16
C GLU A 16 -15.89 -3.24 5.43
N ASN A 17 -16.97 -3.23 6.20
CA ASN A 17 -17.12 -2.46 7.44
C ASN A 17 -17.07 -3.33 8.71
N GLN A 18 -16.51 -4.54 8.62
CA GLN A 18 -16.38 -5.46 9.75
C GLN A 18 -14.91 -5.84 9.96
N ALA A 19 -14.43 -5.74 11.20
CA ALA A 19 -13.12 -6.25 11.56
C ALA A 19 -13.06 -7.77 11.38
N ILE A 20 -11.89 -8.29 11.02
CA ILE A 20 -11.61 -9.71 11.16
C ILE A 20 -11.75 -10.08 12.65
N PRO A 21 -12.42 -11.18 13.02
CA PRO A 21 -12.61 -11.58 14.41
C PRO A 21 -11.28 -11.63 15.17
N GLY A 22 -11.20 -10.92 16.31
CA GLY A 22 -9.99 -10.84 17.14
C GLY A 22 -8.92 -9.84 16.66
N ALA A 23 -9.08 -9.22 15.49
CA ALA A 23 -8.06 -8.34 14.92
C ALA A 23 -7.86 -7.05 15.74
N ILE A 24 -8.92 -6.54 16.39
CA ILE A 24 -8.84 -5.33 17.21
C ILE A 24 -7.94 -5.59 18.43
N GLU A 25 -8.22 -6.65 19.19
CA GLU A 25 -7.42 -6.99 20.37
C GLU A 25 -5.98 -7.38 20.00
N ALA A 26 -5.79 -8.10 18.88
CA ALA A 26 -4.46 -8.45 18.38
C ALA A 26 -3.66 -7.20 18.02
N LEU A 27 -4.26 -6.26 17.28
CA LEU A 27 -3.60 -5.02 16.88
C LEU A 27 -3.25 -4.14 18.10
N GLN A 28 -4.13 -4.06 19.10
CA GLN A 28 -3.82 -3.35 20.35
C GLN A 28 -2.57 -3.91 21.03
N LYS A 29 -2.44 -5.25 21.13
CA LYS A 29 -1.22 -5.90 21.67
C LYS A 29 0.02 -5.57 20.84
N LEU A 30 -0.10 -5.56 19.51
CA LEU A 30 1.01 -5.23 18.63
C LEU A 30 1.46 -3.77 18.80
N MET A 31 0.51 -2.83 18.85
CA MET A 31 0.79 -1.40 19.02
C MET A 31 1.33 -1.07 20.42
N ALA A 32 1.06 -1.90 21.42
CA ALA A 32 1.67 -1.79 22.76
C ALA A 32 3.11 -2.31 22.83
N SER A 33 3.63 -2.91 21.75
CA SER A 33 5.03 -3.34 21.65
C SER A 33 5.96 -2.20 21.21
N ASN A 34 7.27 -2.47 21.17
CA ASN A 34 8.26 -1.51 20.66
C ASN A 34 8.37 -1.47 19.11
N LEU A 35 7.47 -2.15 18.39
CA LEU A 35 7.48 -2.20 16.93
C LEU A 35 6.81 -0.97 16.34
N THR A 36 7.36 -0.48 15.23
CA THR A 36 6.68 0.50 14.38
C THR A 36 5.62 -0.20 13.53
N VAL A 37 4.35 0.15 13.70
CA VAL A 37 3.25 -0.40 12.90
C VAL A 37 2.83 0.62 11.84
N LYS A 38 2.75 0.20 10.58
CA LYS A 38 2.23 1.01 9.47
C LYS A 38 1.15 0.26 8.72
N PHE A 39 0.03 0.93 8.50
CA PHE A 39 -1.09 0.41 7.75
C PHE A 39 -0.93 0.79 6.29
N VAL A 40 -0.82 -0.20 5.40
CA VAL A 40 -0.57 0.03 3.98
C VAL A 40 -1.78 -0.35 3.14
N THR A 41 -2.09 0.40 2.09
CA THR A 41 -3.22 0.04 1.21
C THR A 41 -3.08 0.57 -0.20
N ASN A 42 -3.54 -0.23 -1.18
CA ASN A 42 -3.76 0.22 -2.55
C ASN A 42 -5.19 0.73 -2.70
N THR A 43 -5.41 2.02 -2.44
CA THR A 43 -6.65 2.71 -2.81
C THR A 43 -6.37 3.81 -3.82
N THR A 44 -7.28 3.99 -4.77
CA THR A 44 -7.19 5.06 -5.77
C THR A 44 -8.26 6.13 -5.59
N LYS A 45 -9.15 5.96 -4.61
CA LYS A 45 -10.34 6.79 -4.44
C LYS A 45 -10.53 7.26 -3.00
N ASP A 46 -10.11 6.49 -2.01
CA ASP A 46 -10.36 6.83 -0.61
C ASP A 46 -9.20 7.66 -0.06
N SER A 47 -9.49 8.89 0.39
CA SER A 47 -8.48 9.75 1.02
C SER A 47 -8.01 9.16 2.35
N ARG A 48 -6.86 9.65 2.85
CA ARG A 48 -6.38 9.25 4.18
C ARG A 48 -7.40 9.53 5.28
N ASN A 49 -8.16 10.63 5.18
CA ASN A 49 -9.23 10.97 6.12
C ASN A 49 -10.35 9.94 6.12
N PHE A 50 -10.80 9.54 4.93
CA PHE A 50 -11.85 8.55 4.79
C PHE A 50 -11.43 7.19 5.40
N LEU A 51 -10.22 6.73 5.07
CA LEU A 51 -9.69 5.47 5.60
C LEU A 51 -9.57 5.48 7.13
N PHE A 52 -9.06 6.58 7.69
CA PHE A 52 -8.95 6.76 9.13
C PHE A 52 -10.31 6.66 9.81
N ASN A 53 -11.29 7.45 9.36
CA ASN A 53 -12.64 7.45 9.93
C ASN A 53 -13.32 6.09 9.82
N ARG A 54 -13.11 5.37 8.71
CA ARG A 54 -13.63 4.00 8.54
C ARG A 54 -13.06 3.06 9.58
N LEU A 55 -11.74 3.04 9.75
CA LEU A 55 -11.07 2.12 10.69
C LEU A 55 -11.44 2.43 12.15
N THR A 56 -11.54 3.71 12.51
CA THR A 56 -12.00 4.10 13.86
C THR A 56 -13.45 3.72 14.10
N ASN A 57 -14.33 3.84 13.10
CA ASN A 57 -15.73 3.44 13.20
C ASN A 57 -15.89 1.91 13.34
N ILE A 58 -14.97 1.13 12.77
CA ILE A 58 -14.91 -0.32 12.96
C ILE A 58 -14.47 -0.68 14.40
N GLY A 59 -13.72 0.21 15.06
CA GLY A 59 -13.25 0.04 16.45
C GLY A 59 -11.73 0.00 16.60
N PHE A 60 -10.95 0.29 15.55
CA PHE A 60 -9.50 0.34 15.65
C PHE A 60 -8.99 1.66 16.23
N GLU A 61 -8.14 1.59 17.25
CA GLU A 61 -7.48 2.74 17.88
C GLU A 61 -6.14 3.05 17.20
N ILE A 62 -6.19 3.66 16.03
CA ILE A 62 -4.99 3.96 15.22
C ILE A 62 -4.74 5.46 15.13
N LYS A 63 -3.55 5.84 14.64
CA LYS A 63 -3.25 7.24 14.28
C LYS A 63 -3.30 7.42 12.77
N LYS A 64 -3.71 8.62 12.34
CA LYS A 64 -3.87 8.93 10.91
C LYS A 64 -2.54 8.86 10.15
N GLU A 65 -1.45 9.26 10.80
CA GLU A 65 -0.06 9.23 10.30
C GLU A 65 0.51 7.81 10.11
N ASP A 66 -0.14 6.80 10.66
CA ASP A 66 0.26 5.40 10.45
C ASP A 66 -0.36 4.80 9.19
N ILE A 67 -1.29 5.50 8.53
CA ILE A 67 -1.93 5.07 7.28
C ILE A 67 -1.12 5.57 6.07
N PHE A 68 -0.54 4.62 5.35
CA PHE A 68 0.23 4.83 4.13
C PHE A 68 -0.47 4.22 2.91
N SER A 69 -1.19 5.06 2.15
CA SER A 69 -1.90 4.66 0.94
C SER A 69 -1.06 4.88 -0.33
N SER A 70 -1.44 4.24 -1.44
CA SER A 70 -0.89 4.53 -2.77
C SER A 70 -1.09 5.99 -3.19
N LEU A 71 -2.15 6.67 -2.72
CA LEU A 71 -2.33 8.11 -2.92
C LEU A 71 -1.27 8.92 -2.16
N ALA A 72 -1.02 8.58 -0.89
CA ALA A 72 0.01 9.23 -0.08
C ALA A 72 1.43 9.04 -0.66
N ALA A 73 1.73 7.83 -1.15
CA ALA A 73 2.97 7.54 -1.84
C ALA A 73 3.12 8.40 -3.11
N ALA A 74 2.06 8.52 -3.91
CA ALA A 74 2.09 9.34 -5.13
C ALA A 74 2.23 10.83 -4.80
N ARG A 75 1.51 11.35 -3.81
CA ARG A 75 1.69 12.73 -3.31
C ARG A 75 3.15 13.00 -2.93
N SER A 76 3.74 12.10 -2.13
CA SER A 76 5.13 12.22 -1.66
C SER A 76 6.12 12.23 -2.82
N LEU A 77 5.90 11.38 -3.83
CA LEU A 77 6.71 11.37 -5.05
C LEU A 77 6.65 12.71 -5.80
N LEU A 78 5.45 13.25 -6.00
CA LEU A 78 5.25 14.50 -6.71
C LEU A 78 5.92 15.67 -5.99
N ILE A 79 5.79 15.74 -4.66
CA ILE A 79 6.47 16.75 -3.82
C ILE A 79 7.99 16.62 -3.95
N LYS A 80 8.53 15.41 -3.78
CA LYS A 80 9.97 15.14 -3.86
C LYS A 80 10.55 15.53 -5.22
N ARG A 81 9.81 15.29 -6.31
CA ARG A 81 10.22 15.62 -7.68
C ARG A 81 9.85 17.05 -8.10
N LYS A 82 9.16 17.81 -7.25
CA LYS A 82 8.64 19.16 -7.52
C LYS A 82 7.80 19.18 -8.81
N TRP A 83 6.95 18.17 -8.97
CA TRP A 83 6.11 18.01 -10.15
C TRP A 83 4.74 18.66 -9.98
N LYS A 84 4.27 19.24 -11.07
CA LYS A 84 2.93 19.81 -11.23
C LYS A 84 2.17 18.91 -12.19
N SER A 85 0.98 18.51 -11.78
CA SER A 85 0.32 17.34 -12.36
C SER A 85 -1.03 17.65 -12.97
N LEU A 86 -1.34 17.00 -14.09
CA LEU A 86 -2.71 16.77 -14.52
C LEU A 86 -3.27 15.58 -13.71
N LEU A 87 -4.33 15.82 -12.95
CA LEU A 87 -4.88 14.84 -12.00
C LEU A 87 -6.16 14.19 -12.53
N LEU A 88 -6.06 12.93 -12.96
CA LEU A 88 -7.17 12.06 -13.33
C LEU A 88 -7.56 11.19 -12.13
N LEU A 89 -8.08 11.84 -11.09
CA LEU A 89 -8.46 11.25 -9.80
C LEU A 89 -9.94 11.51 -9.50
N SER A 90 -10.52 10.67 -8.63
CA SER A 90 -11.87 10.93 -8.09
C SER A 90 -11.88 12.18 -7.20
N PRO A 91 -13.03 12.85 -7.01
CA PRO A 91 -13.13 14.02 -6.14
C PRO A 91 -12.58 13.78 -4.72
N GLU A 92 -12.81 12.59 -4.17
CA GLU A 92 -12.36 12.21 -2.83
C GLU A 92 -10.84 12.06 -2.77
N ALA A 93 -10.25 11.41 -3.78
CA ALA A 93 -8.80 11.26 -3.87
C ALA A 93 -8.07 12.61 -4.07
N MET A 94 -8.73 13.62 -4.67
CA MET A 94 -8.14 14.95 -4.88
C MET A 94 -7.77 15.66 -3.58
N GLU A 95 -8.42 15.33 -2.45
CA GLU A 95 -8.09 15.86 -1.13
C GLU A 95 -6.61 15.62 -0.78
N ASP A 96 -6.09 14.42 -1.10
CA ASP A 96 -4.69 14.06 -0.84
C ASP A 96 -3.71 14.76 -1.82
N PHE A 97 -4.18 15.50 -2.83
CA PHE A 97 -3.36 16.15 -3.86
C PHE A 97 -3.51 17.68 -3.88
N GLU A 98 -4.08 18.27 -2.83
CA GLU A 98 -4.15 19.73 -2.70
C GLU A 98 -2.74 20.36 -2.86
N GLY A 99 -2.68 21.39 -3.71
CA GLY A 99 -1.45 22.12 -4.10
C GLY A 99 -0.62 21.49 -5.23
N LEU A 100 -0.94 20.28 -5.69
CA LEU A 100 -0.16 19.54 -6.69
C LEU A 100 -0.74 19.56 -8.12
N GLY A 101 -1.96 20.05 -8.27
CA GLY A 101 -2.55 20.33 -9.58
C GLY A 101 -1.85 21.47 -10.30
N CYS A 102 -1.91 21.44 -11.64
CA CYS A 102 -1.53 22.58 -12.47
C CYS A 102 -2.61 23.66 -12.46
N GLU A 103 -2.18 24.92 -12.46
CA GLU A 103 -3.06 26.05 -12.77
C GLU A 103 -3.34 26.15 -14.27
N LYS A 104 -4.30 26.99 -14.68
CA LYS A 104 -4.84 27.06 -16.05
C LYS A 104 -3.78 27.36 -17.12
N ASP A 105 -2.70 28.06 -16.74
CA ASP A 105 -1.62 28.47 -17.65
C ASP A 105 -0.31 27.69 -17.41
N GLU A 106 -0.31 26.70 -16.52
CA GLU A 106 0.85 25.84 -16.27
C GLU A 106 0.84 24.60 -17.15
N SER A 107 2.01 24.20 -17.66
CA SER A 107 2.18 22.94 -18.38
C SER A 107 2.50 21.81 -17.40
N PRO A 108 1.64 20.77 -17.27
CA PRO A 108 1.91 19.64 -16.40
C PRO A 108 3.15 18.87 -16.86
N ASN A 109 4.04 18.57 -15.91
CA ASN A 109 5.19 17.69 -16.11
C ASN A 109 4.93 16.26 -15.61
N ALA A 110 3.75 16.00 -15.05
CA ALA A 110 3.24 14.67 -14.74
C ALA A 110 1.74 14.55 -15.05
N VAL A 111 1.31 13.33 -15.37
CA VAL A 111 -0.10 12.93 -15.48
C VAL A 111 -0.31 11.84 -14.44
N VAL A 112 -1.17 12.10 -13.46
CA VAL A 112 -1.48 11.15 -12.39
C VAL A 112 -2.84 10.54 -12.66
N ILE A 113 -2.92 9.21 -12.71
CA ILE A 113 -4.14 8.48 -13.02
C ILE A 113 -4.47 7.47 -11.91
N GLY A 114 -5.68 7.61 -11.36
CA GLY A 114 -6.33 6.64 -10.48
C GLY A 114 -7.66 6.20 -11.10
N LEU A 115 -8.50 5.47 -10.36
CA LEU A 115 -9.85 5.14 -10.81
C LEU A 115 -10.74 6.39 -10.74
N ALA A 116 -10.99 7.02 -11.89
CA ALA A 116 -11.80 8.23 -11.99
C ALA A 116 -12.81 8.11 -13.15
N PRO A 117 -13.90 7.32 -12.99
CA PRO A 117 -14.84 7.06 -14.08
C PRO A 117 -15.38 8.31 -14.77
N THR A 118 -15.61 9.38 -13.99
CA THR A 118 -16.10 10.67 -14.50
C THR A 118 -15.10 11.42 -15.37
N LYS A 119 -13.81 11.05 -15.35
CA LYS A 119 -12.74 11.63 -16.17
C LYS A 119 -12.27 10.72 -17.30
N PHE A 120 -12.87 9.53 -17.43
CA PHE A 120 -12.49 8.54 -18.44
C PHE A 120 -13.29 8.69 -19.73
N HIS A 121 -13.32 9.92 -20.25
CA HIS A 121 -13.90 10.25 -21.55
C HIS A 121 -12.82 10.83 -22.48
N TYR A 122 -13.14 10.93 -23.77
CA TYR A 122 -12.19 11.27 -24.83
C TYR A 122 -11.38 12.53 -24.54
N ASP A 123 -12.03 13.64 -24.19
CA ASP A 123 -11.36 14.93 -24.02
C ASP A 123 -10.31 14.89 -22.89
N CYS A 124 -10.66 14.40 -21.71
CA CYS A 124 -9.70 14.29 -20.60
C CYS A 124 -8.53 13.35 -20.91
N LEU A 125 -8.79 12.22 -21.59
CA LEU A 125 -7.74 11.29 -21.98
C LEU A 125 -6.84 11.88 -23.08
N ASN A 126 -7.40 12.66 -24.00
CA ASN A 126 -6.66 13.33 -25.06
C ASN A 126 -5.78 14.45 -24.50
N ASP A 127 -6.24 15.19 -23.50
CA ASP A 127 -5.43 16.17 -22.78
C ASP A 127 -4.26 15.50 -22.05
N ALA A 128 -4.52 14.41 -21.34
CA ALA A 128 -3.48 13.59 -20.74
C ALA A 128 -2.46 13.10 -21.78
N PHE A 129 -2.93 12.55 -22.89
CA PHE A 129 -2.08 12.10 -24.00
C PHE A 129 -1.17 13.23 -24.53
N ARG A 130 -1.71 14.43 -24.75
CA ARG A 130 -0.93 15.60 -25.20
C ARG A 130 0.16 15.98 -24.21
N CYS A 131 -0.16 15.98 -22.92
CA CYS A 131 0.83 16.24 -21.86
C CYS A 131 1.97 15.22 -21.92
N LEU A 132 1.64 13.93 -22.07
CA LEU A 132 2.63 12.86 -22.18
C LEU A 132 3.50 12.99 -23.44
N LYS A 133 2.91 13.36 -24.59
CA LYS A 133 3.68 13.62 -25.82
C LYS A 133 4.63 14.81 -25.68
N ASN A 134 4.30 15.77 -24.82
CA ASN A 134 5.16 16.90 -24.48
C ASN A 134 6.19 16.58 -23.39
N GLY A 135 6.35 15.31 -23.00
CA GLY A 135 7.39 14.84 -22.08
C GLY A 135 6.96 14.67 -20.63
N ALA A 136 5.67 14.90 -20.30
CA ALA A 136 5.16 14.61 -18.96
C ALA A 136 5.30 13.12 -18.61
N LYS A 137 5.49 12.82 -17.32
CA LYS A 137 5.57 11.44 -16.83
C LYS A 137 4.19 10.89 -16.49
N LEU A 138 3.91 9.66 -16.91
CA LEU A 138 2.68 8.95 -16.55
C LEU A 138 2.85 8.25 -15.20
N ILE A 139 2.05 8.64 -14.21
CA ILE A 139 2.05 8.10 -12.86
C ILE A 139 0.72 7.40 -12.61
N ALA A 140 0.74 6.09 -12.43
CA ALA A 140 -0.45 5.31 -12.11
C ALA A 140 -0.49 5.02 -10.61
N ILE A 141 -1.56 5.45 -9.92
CA ILE A 141 -1.75 5.09 -8.50
C ILE A 141 -1.83 3.57 -8.37
N HIS A 142 -2.56 2.94 -9.29
CA HIS A 142 -2.70 1.48 -9.42
C HIS A 142 -3.06 1.17 -10.88
N ALA A 143 -2.66 -0.01 -11.38
CA ALA A 143 -2.91 -0.46 -12.75
C ALA A 143 -3.84 -1.70 -12.81
N GLY A 144 -4.73 -1.83 -11.83
CA GLY A 144 -5.67 -2.96 -11.74
C GLY A 144 -6.56 -3.10 -12.98
N LYS A 145 -6.74 -4.36 -13.43
CA LYS A 145 -7.53 -4.71 -14.61
C LYS A 145 -9.03 -4.43 -14.40
N TYR A 146 -9.56 -4.85 -13.26
CA TYR A 146 -10.96 -4.76 -12.89
C TYR A 146 -11.12 -4.77 -11.37
N TYR A 147 -12.31 -4.42 -10.89
CA TYR A 147 -12.71 -4.55 -9.49
C TYR A 147 -14.16 -5.05 -9.40
N LYS A 148 -14.54 -5.58 -8.23
CA LYS A 148 -15.90 -6.10 -8.00
C LYS A 148 -16.80 -5.00 -7.43
N ARG A 149 -18.02 -4.91 -7.95
CA ARG A 149 -19.13 -4.07 -7.47
C ARG A 149 -20.33 -4.98 -7.18
N GLU A 150 -21.38 -4.40 -6.59
CA GLU A 150 -22.67 -5.08 -6.38
C GLU A 150 -23.27 -5.60 -7.70
N ASP A 151 -23.11 -4.83 -8.79
CA ASP A 151 -23.63 -5.15 -10.14
C ASP A 151 -22.68 -6.01 -10.99
N GLY A 152 -21.55 -6.47 -10.42
CA GLY A 152 -20.60 -7.36 -11.08
C GLY A 152 -19.21 -6.77 -11.25
N LEU A 153 -18.47 -7.25 -12.25
CA LEU A 153 -17.11 -6.78 -12.54
C LEU A 153 -17.14 -5.45 -13.29
N ALA A 154 -16.35 -4.49 -12.82
CA ALA A 154 -16.16 -3.18 -13.44
C ALA A 154 -14.70 -2.94 -13.83
N LEU A 155 -14.47 -2.13 -14.86
CA LEU A 155 -13.13 -1.79 -15.33
C LEU A 155 -12.35 -1.01 -14.27
N GLY A 156 -11.12 -1.45 -14.00
CA GLY A 156 -10.16 -0.69 -13.22
C GLY A 156 -9.48 0.40 -14.06
N PRO A 157 -8.58 1.19 -13.47
CA PRO A 157 -7.82 2.22 -14.20
C PRO A 157 -6.86 1.62 -15.23
N GLY A 158 -6.52 0.33 -15.13
CA GLY A 158 -5.50 -0.33 -15.92
C GLY A 158 -5.69 -0.21 -17.44
N CYS A 159 -6.91 -0.32 -17.96
CA CYS A 159 -7.14 -0.19 -19.41
C CYS A 159 -6.85 1.24 -19.91
N PHE A 160 -7.19 2.26 -19.13
CA PHE A 160 -6.90 3.66 -19.44
C PHE A 160 -5.41 3.98 -19.34
N VAL A 161 -4.73 3.43 -18.32
CA VAL A 161 -3.27 3.49 -18.21
C VAL A 161 -2.62 2.87 -19.45
N LYS A 162 -3.04 1.67 -19.85
CA LYS A 162 -2.48 0.99 -21.04
C LYS A 162 -2.78 1.73 -22.35
N GLY A 163 -3.95 2.33 -22.49
CA GLY A 163 -4.28 3.16 -23.65
C GLY A 163 -3.35 4.38 -23.77
N LEU A 164 -3.07 5.06 -22.65
CA LEU A 164 -2.14 6.18 -22.60
C LEU A 164 -0.69 5.74 -22.84
N GLU A 165 -0.23 4.65 -22.21
CA GLU A 165 1.10 4.08 -22.46
C GLU A 165 1.31 3.77 -23.95
N TYR A 166 0.33 3.10 -24.57
CA TYR A 166 0.37 2.72 -25.98
C TYR A 166 0.43 3.96 -26.88
N SER A 167 -0.50 4.89 -26.68
CA SER A 167 -0.64 6.07 -27.54
C SER A 167 0.57 7.02 -27.41
N ALA A 168 1.02 7.27 -26.19
CA ALA A 168 2.14 8.15 -25.91
C ALA A 168 3.51 7.48 -26.18
N GLN A 169 3.56 6.15 -26.29
CA GLN A 169 4.80 5.34 -26.35
C GLN A 169 5.67 5.52 -25.10
N CYS A 170 5.02 5.50 -23.92
CA CYS A 170 5.69 5.59 -22.63
C CYS A 170 5.30 4.43 -21.72
N LYS A 171 5.95 4.34 -20.56
CA LYS A 171 5.59 3.42 -19.48
C LYS A 171 5.17 4.20 -18.27
N ALA A 172 4.08 3.77 -17.64
CA ALA A 172 3.61 4.33 -16.39
C ALA A 172 4.52 3.89 -15.24
N GLU A 173 4.83 4.82 -14.35
CA GLU A 173 5.38 4.51 -13.04
C GLU A 173 4.22 4.16 -12.11
N VAL A 174 4.14 2.90 -11.68
CA VAL A 174 3.10 2.40 -10.77
C VAL A 174 3.56 2.60 -9.33
N ILE A 175 2.75 3.30 -8.53
CA ILE A 175 3.17 3.75 -7.20
C ILE A 175 2.76 2.80 -6.08
N GLY A 176 1.59 2.16 -6.18
CA GLY A 176 1.13 1.21 -5.17
C GLY A 176 1.87 -0.13 -5.16
N LYS A 177 1.47 -1.03 -4.27
CA LYS A 177 1.86 -2.45 -4.26
C LYS A 177 1.59 -3.07 -5.65
N PRO A 178 2.47 -3.93 -6.20
CA PRO A 178 3.66 -4.55 -5.61
C PRO A 178 4.96 -3.74 -5.78
N SER A 179 4.89 -2.43 -6.05
CA SER A 179 6.09 -1.62 -6.29
C SER A 179 7.06 -1.65 -5.10
N ARG A 180 8.33 -1.97 -5.34
CA ARG A 180 9.38 -1.95 -4.32
C ARG A 180 9.46 -0.60 -3.60
N GLU A 181 9.37 0.49 -4.34
CA GLU A 181 9.43 1.85 -3.79
C GLU A 181 8.28 2.15 -2.82
N PHE A 182 7.10 1.52 -3.00
CA PHE A 182 5.96 1.66 -2.08
C PHE A 182 6.34 1.19 -0.68
N PHE A 183 6.87 -0.03 -0.59
CA PHE A 183 7.25 -0.65 0.67
C PHE A 183 8.41 0.09 1.35
N LEU A 184 9.42 0.48 0.58
CA LEU A 184 10.56 1.25 1.13
C LEU A 184 10.12 2.61 1.64
N THR A 185 9.22 3.29 0.94
CA THR A 185 8.69 4.59 1.40
C THR A 185 7.84 4.41 2.67
N ALA A 186 7.08 3.32 2.78
CA ALA A 186 6.30 3.00 3.98
C ALA A 186 7.20 2.73 5.20
N LEU A 187 8.35 2.09 4.99
CA LEU A 187 9.33 1.80 6.05
C LEU A 187 10.15 3.03 6.48
N GLY A 188 10.36 3.99 5.57
CA GLY A 188 11.27 5.11 5.83
C GLY A 188 12.71 4.62 6.01
N ASP A 189 13.30 4.92 7.17
CA ASP A 189 14.70 4.57 7.48
C ASP A 189 14.87 3.16 8.08
N ILE A 190 13.79 2.40 8.26
CA ILE A 190 13.86 1.04 8.81
C ILE A 190 14.35 0.07 7.72
N PRO A 191 15.43 -0.71 7.97
CA PRO A 191 15.91 -1.70 7.02
C PRO A 191 14.83 -2.72 6.65
N PRO A 192 14.68 -3.09 5.36
CA PRO A 192 13.62 -4.03 4.93
C PRO A 192 13.67 -5.40 5.60
N ASP A 193 14.86 -5.91 5.87
CA ASP A 193 15.08 -7.19 6.55
C ASP A 193 14.72 -7.16 8.04
N GLU A 194 14.53 -5.97 8.61
CA GLU A 194 14.01 -5.72 9.96
C GLU A 194 12.49 -5.52 9.98
N ALA A 195 11.78 -5.85 8.89
CA ALA A 195 10.34 -5.67 8.77
C ALA A 195 9.59 -6.96 8.36
N VAL A 196 8.30 -6.98 8.66
CA VAL A 196 7.33 -7.98 8.19
C VAL A 196 6.17 -7.26 7.50
N MET A 197 5.69 -7.79 6.38
CA MET A 197 4.44 -7.40 5.72
C MET A 197 3.40 -8.47 5.96
N ILE A 198 2.22 -8.10 6.47
CA ILE A 198 1.05 -8.98 6.61
C ILE A 198 0.01 -8.56 5.57
N GLY A 199 -0.42 -9.48 4.71
CA GLY A 199 -1.43 -9.21 3.70
C GLY A 199 -2.12 -10.46 3.17
N ASP A 200 -3.27 -10.30 2.52
CA ASP A 200 -4.05 -11.38 1.91
C ASP A 200 -3.78 -11.56 0.41
N ASP A 201 -3.16 -10.57 -0.24
CA ASP A 201 -2.82 -10.65 -1.65
C ASP A 201 -1.39 -11.16 -1.86
N VAL A 202 -1.25 -12.42 -2.29
CA VAL A 202 0.07 -13.03 -2.46
C VAL A 202 0.96 -12.30 -3.48
N THR A 203 0.37 -11.63 -4.46
CA THR A 203 1.12 -10.93 -5.52
C THR A 203 1.43 -9.51 -5.12
N ASP A 204 0.42 -8.75 -4.70
CA ASP A 204 0.60 -7.33 -4.39
C ASP A 204 1.30 -7.15 -3.05
N ASP A 205 0.88 -7.86 -2.01
CA ASP A 205 1.37 -7.67 -0.65
C ASP A 205 2.67 -8.45 -0.41
N VAL A 206 2.58 -9.77 -0.54
CA VAL A 206 3.61 -10.68 -0.06
C VAL A 206 4.80 -10.71 -1.01
N HIS A 207 4.57 -11.00 -2.29
CA HIS A 207 5.64 -10.98 -3.29
C HIS A 207 6.24 -9.57 -3.47
N GLY A 208 5.39 -8.54 -3.48
CA GLY A 208 5.85 -7.14 -3.53
C GLY A 208 6.80 -6.80 -2.37
N ALA A 209 6.43 -7.16 -1.14
CA ALA A 209 7.26 -6.96 0.04
C ALA A 209 8.56 -7.79 0.00
N GLN A 210 8.49 -9.06 -0.41
CA GLN A 210 9.68 -9.91 -0.54
C GLN A 210 10.68 -9.38 -1.56
N ASN A 211 10.21 -8.84 -2.69
CA ASN A 211 11.07 -8.16 -3.66
C ASN A 211 11.69 -6.86 -3.11
N ALA A 212 11.12 -6.27 -2.08
CA ALA A 212 11.70 -5.15 -1.34
C ALA A 212 12.68 -5.59 -0.23
N GLY A 213 12.81 -6.90 0.03
CA GLY A 213 13.64 -7.46 1.10
C GLY A 213 12.90 -7.68 2.42
N ILE A 214 11.58 -7.50 2.44
CA ILE A 214 10.73 -7.62 3.63
C ILE A 214 10.21 -9.06 3.75
N ARG A 215 10.10 -9.57 4.98
CA ARG A 215 9.46 -10.87 5.22
C ARG A 215 7.96 -10.76 4.94
N GLY A 216 7.44 -11.56 4.01
CA GLY A 216 6.02 -11.57 3.67
C GLY A 216 5.24 -12.67 4.39
N PHE A 217 4.23 -12.29 5.18
CA PHE A 217 3.28 -13.16 5.87
C PHE A 217 1.95 -13.10 5.13
N LEU A 218 1.52 -14.23 4.57
CA LEU A 218 0.24 -14.35 3.88
C LEU A 218 -0.85 -14.74 4.87
N VAL A 219 -2.00 -14.05 4.87
CA VAL A 219 -3.17 -14.45 5.66
C VAL A 219 -4.24 -15.07 4.76
N GLN A 220 -5.00 -16.02 5.30
CA GLN A 220 -6.02 -16.77 4.55
C GLN A 220 -7.42 -16.11 4.56
N THR A 221 -7.50 -14.85 4.95
CA THR A 221 -8.69 -14.00 4.87
C THR A 221 -8.74 -13.24 3.54
N GLY A 222 -9.82 -12.47 3.29
CA GLY A 222 -9.87 -11.55 2.16
C GLY A 222 -9.89 -12.23 0.78
N LYS A 223 -8.94 -11.86 -0.09
CA LYS A 223 -8.84 -12.36 -1.47
C LYS A 223 -8.18 -13.72 -1.59
N TYR A 224 -7.55 -14.22 -0.52
CA TYR A 224 -6.81 -15.47 -0.55
C TYR A 224 -7.65 -16.62 -1.13
N GLN A 225 -7.03 -17.40 -1.99
CA GLN A 225 -7.55 -18.68 -2.48
C GLN A 225 -6.56 -19.80 -2.15
N SER A 226 -7.08 -21.01 -1.92
CA SER A 226 -6.25 -22.18 -1.66
C SER A 226 -5.21 -22.38 -2.77
N GLY A 227 -3.93 -22.45 -2.40
CA GLY A 227 -2.81 -22.59 -3.32
C GLY A 227 -2.20 -21.26 -3.77
N ASP A 228 -2.70 -20.11 -3.30
CA ASP A 228 -2.09 -18.80 -3.55
C ASP A 228 -0.64 -18.73 -3.07
N GLU A 229 -0.32 -19.36 -1.93
CA GLU A 229 1.01 -19.47 -1.36
C GLU A 229 2.04 -20.14 -2.28
N LEU A 230 1.57 -20.87 -3.30
CA LEU A 230 2.41 -21.55 -4.30
C LEU A 230 2.60 -20.72 -5.58
N LYS A 231 1.93 -19.56 -5.72
CA LYS A 231 1.98 -18.73 -6.94
C LYS A 231 3.28 -17.96 -7.09
N ILE A 232 4.11 -17.89 -6.06
CA ILE A 232 5.30 -17.04 -6.01
C ILE A 232 6.55 -17.81 -5.61
N THR A 233 7.71 -17.32 -6.03
CA THR A 233 9.01 -17.86 -5.64
C THR A 233 9.96 -16.69 -5.33
N PRO A 234 10.60 -16.66 -4.15
CA PRO A 234 10.42 -17.59 -3.01
C PRO A 234 8.99 -17.55 -2.44
N PRO A 235 8.54 -18.64 -1.77
CA PRO A 235 7.20 -18.67 -1.15
C PRO A 235 7.08 -17.63 -0.02
N PRO A 236 5.85 -17.32 0.44
CA PRO A 236 5.65 -16.54 1.66
C PRO A 236 6.48 -17.09 2.81
N LYS A 237 6.99 -16.22 3.68
CA LYS A 237 7.80 -16.63 4.83
C LYS A 237 6.98 -17.50 5.80
N ALA A 238 5.70 -17.19 5.92
CA ALA A 238 4.71 -17.96 6.67
C ALA A 238 3.31 -17.68 6.11
N VAL A 239 2.39 -18.61 6.37
CA VAL A 239 0.97 -18.50 6.02
C VAL A 239 0.17 -18.70 7.30
N PHE A 240 -0.78 -17.81 7.57
CA PHE A 240 -1.59 -17.80 8.78
C PHE A 240 -3.09 -17.80 8.46
N PRO A 241 -3.94 -18.39 9.32
CA PRO A 241 -5.39 -18.33 9.13
C PRO A 241 -5.91 -16.89 9.05
N SER A 242 -5.40 -15.99 9.88
CA SER A 242 -5.77 -14.57 9.88
C SER A 242 -4.62 -13.67 10.36
N VAL A 243 -4.88 -12.37 10.40
CA VAL A 243 -3.97 -11.37 10.99
C VAL A 243 -3.71 -11.63 12.48
N VAL A 244 -4.62 -12.30 13.19
CA VAL A 244 -4.47 -12.57 14.63
C VAL A 244 -3.29 -13.48 14.89
N GLU A 245 -3.25 -14.65 14.26
CA GLU A 245 -2.17 -15.63 14.43
C GLU A 245 -0.83 -15.09 13.91
N ALA A 246 -0.87 -14.27 12.84
CA ALA A 246 0.31 -13.60 12.33
C ALA A 246 0.92 -12.64 13.36
N ILE A 247 0.08 -11.83 14.03
CA ILE A 247 0.51 -10.90 15.09
C ILE A 247 1.03 -11.67 16.31
N GLU A 248 0.37 -12.74 16.71
CA GLU A 248 0.82 -13.57 17.83
C GLU A 248 2.20 -14.15 17.59
N SER A 249 2.45 -14.68 16.38
CA SER A 249 3.77 -15.17 15.96
C SER A 249 4.85 -14.08 15.99
N ILE A 250 4.52 -12.86 15.55
CA ILE A 250 5.44 -11.71 15.62
C ILE A 250 5.79 -11.37 17.07
N LEU A 251 4.79 -11.33 17.97
CA LEU A 251 5.00 -10.99 19.38
C LEU A 251 5.80 -12.07 20.12
N GLU A 252 5.66 -13.35 19.74
CA GLU A 252 6.54 -14.42 20.22
C GLU A 252 7.98 -14.26 19.74
N GLU A 253 8.20 -13.93 18.47
CA GLU A 253 9.54 -13.68 17.93
C GLU A 253 10.24 -12.53 18.69
N VAL A 254 9.53 -11.43 18.94
CA VAL A 254 10.08 -10.29 19.69
C VAL A 254 10.46 -10.67 21.11
N ARG A 255 9.60 -11.43 21.82
CA ARG A 255 9.87 -11.89 23.20
C ARG A 255 11.11 -12.79 23.26
N ASN A 256 11.22 -13.75 22.36
CA ASN A 256 12.36 -14.68 22.30
C ASN A 256 13.67 -13.96 21.91
N GLY A 257 13.58 -12.92 21.06
CA GLY A 257 14.72 -12.08 20.68
C GLY A 257 15.25 -11.21 21.82
N SER A 258 14.38 -10.71 22.71
CA SER A 258 14.80 -9.93 23.89
C SER A 258 15.54 -10.75 24.95
N ASP A 259 15.19 -12.03 25.13
CA ASP A 259 15.79 -12.88 26.16
C ASP A 259 17.25 -13.29 25.84
N THR A 260 17.67 -13.23 24.58
CA THR A 260 19.05 -13.57 24.17
C THR A 260 20.05 -12.42 24.34
N SER A 261 19.57 -11.19 24.58
CA SER A 261 20.42 -9.99 24.70
C SER A 261 20.86 -9.67 26.14
N SER A 262 20.40 -10.43 27.14
CA SER A 262 20.67 -10.18 28.57
C SER A 262 21.87 -10.97 29.14
N TYR A 263 22.56 -11.78 28.34
CA TYR A 263 23.78 -12.49 28.73
C TYR A 263 25.04 -11.81 28.19
N THR A 264 25.36 -10.61 28.67
CA THR A 264 26.74 -10.09 28.60
C THR A 264 27.54 -10.71 29.74
N PHE A 265 28.42 -11.66 29.41
CA PHE A 265 29.44 -12.18 30.31
C PHE A 265 30.32 -11.04 30.82
N THR A 266 30.26 -10.76 32.12
CA THR A 266 31.34 -10.08 32.83
C THR A 266 32.48 -11.06 33.01
N SER A 267 33.46 -11.06 32.10
CA SER A 267 34.76 -11.67 32.36
C SER A 267 35.63 -10.66 33.10
N GLU A 268 35.66 -10.77 34.43
CA GLU A 268 36.79 -10.33 35.24
C GLU A 268 38.02 -11.16 34.84
N GLU A 269 39.11 -10.51 34.43
CA GLU A 269 40.43 -11.13 34.42
C GLU A 269 41.32 -10.44 35.46
N LYS A 270 41.90 -11.31 36.30
CA LYS A 270 42.97 -11.06 37.27
C LYS A 270 44.33 -10.95 36.59
#